data_AF-E7G3T3-F1
#
_entry.id   AF-E7G3T3-F1
#
_cell.length_a   1.000
_cell.length_b   1.000
_cell.length_c   1.000
_cell.angle_alpha   90.00
_cell.angle_beta   90.00
_cell.angle_gamma   90.00
#
_symmetry.space_group_name_H-M   'P 1'
#
loop_
_entity.id
_entity.type
_entity.pdbx_description
1 polymer ?
#
loop_
_entity_poly.entity_id
_entity_poly.type
_entity_poly.pdbx_seq_one_letter_code
_entity_poly.pdbx_strand_id
1 'polypeptide(L)' 'MDIDTVRGLAYAFFTILFTVFLYAYIVSMYTKDKKGITDYERYGQLPLQDELSDALIEPRSTLSKPKRD' A
#
# COMPACT_ATOMS: atom_id res chain seq x y z
N MET A 1 -13.65 -13.38 -33.91
CA MET A 1 -12.31 -12.94 -33.49
C MET A 1 -11.56 -14.17 -33.04
N ASP A 2 -10.32 -14.32 -33.48
CA ASP A 2 -9.47 -15.44 -33.07
C ASP A 2 -9.02 -15.29 -31.62
N ILE A 3 -8.73 -16.41 -30.98
CA ILE A 3 -8.35 -16.44 -29.57
C ILE A 3 -7.07 -15.64 -29.29
N ASP A 4 -6.16 -15.58 -30.26
CA ASP A 4 -4.92 -14.80 -30.16
C ASP A 4 -5.20 -13.29 -30.18
N THR A 5 -6.15 -12.85 -31.00
CA THR A 5 -6.59 -11.44 -31.03
C THR A 5 -7.26 -11.05 -29.72
N VAL A 6 -8.10 -11.92 -29.15
CA VAL A 6 -8.75 -11.68 -27.86
C VAL A 6 -7.72 -11.62 -26.73
N ARG A 7 -6.72 -12.51 -26.74
CA ARG A 7 -5.62 -12.49 -25.75
C ARG A 7 -4.83 -11.18 -25.83
N GLY A 8 -4.41 -10.76 -27.03
CA GLY A 8 -3.67 -9.51 -27.22
C GLY A 8 -4.44 -8.29 -26.71
N LEU A 9 -5.73 -8.21 -27.02
CA LEU A 9 -6.60 -7.13 -26.55
C LEU A 9 -6.78 -7.17 -25.02
N ALA A 10 -6.96 -8.35 -24.43
CA ALA A 10 -7.06 -8.50 -22.98
C ALA A 10 -5.78 -8.04 -22.27
N TYR A 11 -4.60 -8.46 -22.76
CA TYR A 11 -3.32 -8.03 -22.20
C TYR A 11 -3.19 -6.51 -22.22
N ALA A 12 -3.40 -5.87 -23.38
CA ALA A 12 -3.31 -4.42 -23.49
C ALA A 12 -4.30 -3.70 -22.56
N PHE A 13 -5.54 -4.17 -22.50
CA PHE A 13 -6.57 -3.62 -21.62
C PHE A 13 -6.17 -3.70 -20.14
N PHE A 14 -5.75 -4.88 -19.67
CA PHE A 14 -5.34 -5.07 -18.28
C PHE A 14 -4.07 -4.28 -17.94
N THR A 15 -3.11 -4.21 -18.85
CA THR A 15 -1.91 -3.39 -18.64
C THR A 15 -2.28 -1.92 -18.46
N ILE A 16 -3.15 -1.36 -19.31
CA ILE A 16 -3.62 0.03 -19.17
C ILE A 16 -4.41 0.20 -17.87
N LEU A 17 -5.36 -0.70 -17.60
CA LEU A 17 -6.18 -0.68 -16.38
C LEU A 17 -5.32 -0.67 -15.12
N PHE A 18 -4.37 -1.60 -15.01
CA PHE A 18 -3.48 -1.69 -13.85
C PHE A 18 -2.53 -0.51 -13.75
N THR A 19 -2.05 0.02 -14.88
CA THR A 19 -1.22 1.23 -14.89
C THR A 19 -2.01 2.41 -14.31
N VAL A 20 -3.22 2.67 -14.82
CA VAL A 20 -4.08 3.75 -14.32
C VAL A 20 -4.44 3.54 -12.86
N PHE A 21 -4.79 2.32 -12.47
CA PHE A 21 -5.11 1.97 -11.09
C PHE A 21 -3.94 2.22 -10.14
N LEU A 22 -2.72 1.86 -10.54
CA LEU A 22 -1.51 2.08 -9.75
C LEU A 22 -1.23 3.58 -9.56
N TYR A 23 -1.32 4.37 -10.63
CA TYR A 23 -1.16 5.82 -10.53
C TYR A 23 -2.25 6.46 -9.65
N ALA A 24 -3.51 6.04 -9.80
CA ALA A 24 -4.59 6.50 -8.93
C ALA A 24 -4.35 6.15 -7.46
N TYR A 25 -3.82 4.95 -7.19
CA TYR A 25 -3.44 4.52 -5.84
C TYR A 25 -2.33 5.40 -5.25
N ILE A 26 -1.29 5.68 -6.02
CA ILE A 26 -0.19 6.58 -5.61
C ILE A 26 -0.75 7.98 -5.28
N VAL A 27 -1.61 8.55 -6.12
CA VAL A 27 -2.25 9.85 -5.84
C VAL A 27 -3.12 9.80 -4.59
N SER A 28 -3.86 8.71 -4.39
CA SER A 28 -4.68 8.50 -3.19
C SER A 28 -3.83 8.48 -1.92
N MET A 29 -2.66 7.83 -1.96
CA MET A 29 -1.69 7.80 -0.87
C MET A 29 -1.21 9.21 -0.51
N TYR A 30 -0.72 9.99 -1.49
CA TYR A 30 -0.31 11.39 -1.24
C TYR A 30 -1.46 12.27 -0.73
N THR A 31 -2.69 11.97 -1.15
CA THR A 31 -3.88 12.72 -0.68
C THR A 31 -4.19 12.40 0.79
N LYS A 32 -3.99 11.15 1.23
CA LYS A 32 -4.16 10.75 2.64
C LYS A 32 -3.11 11.37 3.55
N ASP A 33 -1.88 11.46 3.04
CA ASP A 33 -0.75 12.11 3.70
C ASP A 33 -1.03 13.60 3.93
N LYS A 34 -1.40 14.33 2.86
CA LYS A 34 -1.79 15.75 2.95
C LYS A 34 -2.97 16.03 3.87
N LYS A 35 -3.86 15.05 4.06
CA LYS A 35 -5.01 15.15 4.97
C LYS A 35 -4.65 14.79 6.43
N GLY A 36 -3.42 14.35 6.70
CA GLY A 36 -2.97 13.94 8.03
C GLY A 36 -3.62 12.65 8.54
N ILE A 37 -4.23 11.85 7.66
CA ILE A 37 -4.89 10.59 8.04
C ILE A 37 -3.86 9.49 8.28
N THR A 38 -2.76 9.52 7.53
CA THR A 38 -1.66 8.56 7.64
C THR A 38 -0.37 9.31 7.36
N ASP A 39 0.56 9.27 8.31
CA ASP A 39 1.87 9.89 8.20
C ASP A 39 2.85 8.86 7.62
N TYR A 40 3.10 8.96 6.31
CA TYR A 40 3.99 8.03 5.61
C TYR A 40 5.47 8.38 5.76
N GLU A 41 5.80 9.60 6.18
CA GLU A 41 7.20 10.03 6.37
C GLU A 41 7.85 9.29 7.55
N ARG A 42 7.06 8.87 8.54
CA ARG A 42 7.56 8.11 9.70
C ARG A 42 8.24 6.79 9.34
N TYR A 43 7.84 6.12 8.25
CA TYR A 43 8.53 4.93 7.79
C TYR A 43 9.92 5.23 7.21
N GLY A 44 10.17 6.47 6.76
CA GLY A 44 11.50 6.91 6.35
C GLY A 44 12.50 7.00 7.51
N GLN A 45 12.02 7.06 8.75
CA GLN A 45 12.86 7.09 9.96
C GLN A 45 13.25 5.69 10.46
N LEU A 46 12.64 4.62 9.92
CA LEU A 46 12.97 3.22 10.25
C LEU A 46 14.48 2.92 10.19
N PRO A 47 15.21 3.30 9.11
CA PRO A 47 16.64 2.97 9.02
C PRO A 47 17.51 3.75 10.00
N LEU A 48 17.00 4.88 10.54
CA LEU A 48 17.69 5.72 11.52
C LEU A 48 17.44 5.25 12.96
N GLN A 49 16.29 4.61 13.20
CA GLN A 49 15.80 4.13 14.50
C GLN A 49 15.66 2.60 14.46
N ASP A 50 16.75 1.90 14.16
CA ASP A 50 16.82 0.44 14.07
C ASP A 50 17.34 -0.21 15.37
N GLU A 51 17.41 0.53 16.48
CA GLU A 51 17.84 -0.03 17.75
C GLU A 51 16.72 -0.85 18.40
N LEU A 52 17.09 -1.93 19.12
CA LEU A 52 16.11 -2.83 19.75
C LEU A 52 15.27 -2.14 20.84
N SER A 53 15.76 -1.03 21.39
CA SER A 53 15.09 -0.21 22.41
C SER A 53 14.23 0.92 21.84
N ASP A 54 14.20 1.11 20.53
CA ASP A 54 13.45 2.22 19.92
C ASP A 54 11.93 2.04 20.04
N ALA A 55 11.22 3.18 19.96
CA ALA A 55 9.77 3.21 20.07
C ALA A 55 9.12 2.53 18.85
N LEU A 56 8.06 1.74 19.09
CA LEU A 56 7.29 1.15 17.99
C LEU A 56 6.63 2.26 17.15
N ILE A 57 6.87 2.23 15.84
CA ILE A 57 6.31 3.18 14.87
C ILE A 57 4.78 3.08 14.82
N GLU A 58 4.26 1.85 14.79
CA GLU A 58 2.85 1.57 14.92
C GLU A 58 2.58 0.75 16.19
N PRO A 59 1.89 1.33 17.19
CA PRO A 59 1.44 0.56 18.32
C PRO A 59 0.40 -0.46 17.83
N ARG A 60 0.61 -1.75 18.14
CA ARG A 60 -0.41 -2.77 17.89
C ARG A 60 -1.70 -2.37 18.61
N SER A 61 -2.78 -2.19 17.87
CA SER A 61 -4.11 -2.05 18.48
C SER A 61 -4.42 -3.34 19.25
N THR A 62 -4.73 -3.20 20.53
CA THR A 62 -4.97 -4.34 21.45
C THR A 62 -6.31 -5.06 21.21
N LEU A 63 -6.96 -4.83 20.06
CA LEU A 63 -8.32 -5.28 19.78
C LEU A 63 -8.45 -6.71 19.21
N SER A 64 -7.39 -7.52 19.22
CA SER A 64 -7.53 -8.97 18.96
C SER A 64 -6.41 -9.78 19.61
N LYS A 65 -6.36 -9.81 20.95
CA LYS A 65 -5.81 -11.00 21.59
C LYS A 65 -6.92 -12.05 21.59
N PRO A 66 -6.84 -13.14 20.78
CA PRO A 66 -7.70 -14.28 21.05
C PRO A 66 -7.37 -14.74 22.48
N LYS A 67 -8.40 -14.78 23.32
CA LYS A 67 -8.34 -15.30 24.67
C LYS A 67 -7.85 -16.74 24.55
N ARG A 68 -6.59 -16.99 24.94
CA ARG A 68 -6.06 -18.34 25.11
C ARG A 68 -6.46 -18.74 26.53
N ASP A 69 -7.54 -19.51 26.61
CA ASP A 69 -7.93 -20.27 27.80
C ASP A 69 -7.00 -21.49 27.97
#